data_AF-A0A944QTL8-F1
#
_entry.id   AF-A0A944QTL8-F1
#
_cell.length_a   1.000
_cell.length_b   1.000
_cell.length_c   1.000
_cell.angle_alpha   90.00
_cell.angle_beta   90.00
_cell.angle_gamma   90.00
#
_symmetry.space_group_name_H-M   'P 1'
#
loop_
_entity.id
_entity.type
_entity.pdbx_description
1 polymer ?
#
loop_
_entity_poly.entity_id
_entity_poly.type
_entity_poly.pdbx_seq_one_letter_code
_entity_poly.pdbx_strand_id
1 'polypeptide(L)' 'MKSALLGKIAFWLIVIGALALLTPQPAWPEWMARMVLSAGIALGVTTLGLSLWQKRGGKR' A
#
# COMPACT_ATOMS: atom_id res chain seq x y z
N MET A 1 5.74 -5.53 15.49
CA MET A 1 5.00 -4.26 15.56
C MET A 1 5.14 -3.41 14.30
N LYS A 2 6.36 -3.11 13.80
CA LYS A 2 6.57 -2.25 12.61
C LYS A 2 5.90 -2.75 11.32
N SER A 3 5.96 -4.05 11.02
CA SER A 3 5.36 -4.60 9.78
C SER A 3 3.83 -4.53 9.74
N ALA A 4 3.16 -4.60 10.89
CA ALA A 4 1.70 -4.46 10.97
C ALA A 4 1.25 -3.01 10.70
N LEU A 5 2.04 -2.04 11.16
CA LEU A 5 1.80 -0.62 10.87
C LEU A 5 2.00 -0.31 9.39
N LEU A 6 3.06 -0.84 8.78
CA LEU A 6 3.34 -0.71 7.35
C LEU A 6 2.21 -1.30 6.48
N GLY A 7 1.71 -2.49 6.84
CA GLY A 7 0.56 -3.07 6.15
C GLY A 7 -0.71 -2.22 6.27
N LYS A 8 -0.95 -1.62 7.44
CA LYS A 8 -2.09 -0.71 7.65
C LYS A 8 -1.96 0.58 6.84
N ILE A 9 -0.76 1.15 6.75
CA ILE A 9 -0.47 2.34 5.94
C ILE A 9 -0.65 2.02 4.45
N ALA A 10 -0.11 0.89 3.98
CA ALA A 10 -0.28 0.43 2.60
C ALA A 10 -1.77 0.28 2.23
N PHE A 11 -2.56 -0.33 3.11
CA PHE A 11 -4.01 -0.47 2.93
C PHE A 11 -4.69 0.90 2.76
N TRP A 12 -4.41 1.86 3.65
CA TRP A 12 -5.01 3.19 3.55
C TRP A 12 -4.56 3.97 2.31
N LEU A 13 -3.30 3.84 1.87
CA LEU A 13 -2.82 4.46 0.63
C LEU A 13 -3.56 3.92 -0.59
N ILE A 14 -3.83 2.60 -0.64
CA ILE A 14 -4.61 2.00 -1.73
C ILE A 14 -6.05 2.52 -1.71
N VAL A 15 -6.70 2.55 -0.54
CA VAL A 15 -8.08 3.02 -0.39
C VAL A 15 -8.21 4.48 -0.81
N ILE A 16 -7.31 5.35 -0.35
CA ILE A 16 -7.30 6.79 -0.69
C ILE A 16 -7.03 6.99 -2.18
N GLY A 17 -6.05 6.29 -2.75
CA GLY A 17 -5.74 6.37 -4.18
C GLY A 17 -6.91 5.91 -5.05
N ALA A 18 -7.60 4.84 -4.66
CA ALA A 18 -8.76 4.32 -5.40
C ALA A 18 -9.95 5.28 -5.32
N LEU A 19 -10.25 5.81 -4.13
CA LEU A 19 -11.30 6.81 -3.93
C LEU A 19 -11.02 8.10 -4.72
N ALA A 20 -9.77 8.54 -4.76
CA ALA A 20 -9.37 9.70 -5.55
C ALA A 20 -9.52 9.49 -7.07
N LEU A 21 -9.44 8.25 -7.56
CA LEU A 21 -9.69 7.95 -8.98
C LEU A 21 -11.17 7.71 -9.30
N LEU A 22 -11.95 7.25 -8.34
CA LEU A 22 -13.39 6.97 -8.49
C LEU A 22 -14.27 8.21 -8.27
N THR A 23 -13.73 9.26 -7.65
CA THR A 23 -14.49 10.49 -7.37
C THR A 23 -14.62 11.34 -8.62
N PRO A 24 -15.83 11.83 -8.96
CA PRO A 24 -16.06 12.63 -10.17
C PRO A 24 -15.40 14.01 -10.12
N GLN A 25 -15.05 14.49 -8.92
CA GLN A 25 -14.30 15.72 -8.72
C GLN A 25 -13.21 15.49 -7.67
N PRO A 26 -12.04 14.95 -8.08
CA PRO A 26 -10.98 14.65 -7.14
C PRO A 26 -10.35 15.95 -6.63
N ALA A 27 -10.10 16.01 -5.32
CA ALA A 27 -9.39 17.14 -4.70
C ALA A 27 -7.91 17.23 -5.10
N TRP A 28 -7.42 16.27 -5.89
CA TRP A 28 -6.01 16.03 -6.20
C TRP A 28 -5.89 15.75 -7.70
N PRO A 29 -4.77 16.10 -8.34
CA PRO A 29 -4.51 15.73 -9.72
C PRO A 29 -4.49 14.21 -9.92
N GLU A 30 -4.95 13.75 -11.08
CA GLU A 30 -5.04 12.31 -11.39
C GLU A 30 -3.68 11.58 -11.28
N TRP A 31 -2.58 12.26 -11.65
CA TRP A 31 -1.24 11.71 -11.51
C TRP A 31 -0.86 11.43 -10.04
N MET A 32 -1.29 12.28 -9.10
CA MET A 32 -1.08 12.04 -7.67
C MET A 32 -1.85 10.82 -7.20
N ALA A 33 -3.12 10.68 -7.63
CA ALA A 33 -3.94 9.55 -7.26
C ALA A 33 -3.33 8.21 -7.75
N ARG A 34 -2.82 8.18 -8.99
CA ARG A 34 -2.10 7.02 -9.55
C ARG A 34 -0.79 6.74 -8.82
N MET A 35 -0.04 7.76 -8.43
CA MET A 35 1.20 7.60 -7.65
C MET A 35 0.90 7.05 -6.25
N VAL A 36 -0.10 7.58 -5.56
CA VAL A 36 -0.52 7.13 -4.22
C VAL A 36 -1.01 5.68 -4.27
N LEU A 37 -1.83 5.34 -5.27
CA LEU A 37 -2.29 3.98 -5.50
C LEU A 37 -1.10 3.03 -5.73
N SER A 38 -0.17 3.42 -6.61
CA SER A 38 1.02 2.62 -6.94
C SER A 38 1.94 2.45 -5.73
N ALA A 39 2.15 3.49 -4.94
CA ALA A 39 2.91 3.44 -3.70
C ALA A 39 2.26 2.53 -2.66
N GLY A 40 0.93 2.61 -2.52
CA GLY A 40 0.16 1.72 -1.64
C GLY A 40 0.29 0.26 -2.03
N ILE A 41 0.15 -0.06 -3.33
CA ILE A 41 0.31 -1.43 -3.84
C ILE A 41 1.75 -1.92 -3.63
N ALA A 42 2.76 -1.11 -3.98
CA ALA A 42 4.16 -1.47 -3.82
C ALA A 42 4.52 -1.74 -2.35
N LEU A 43 4.05 -0.90 -1.43
CA LEU A 43 4.22 -1.11 0.02
C LEU A 43 3.49 -2.37 0.50
N GLY A 44 2.29 -2.63 -0.01
CA GLY A 44 1.52 -3.83 0.32
C GLY A 44 2.22 -5.11 -0.11
N VAL A 45 2.68 -5.17 -1.36
CA VAL A 45 3.42 -6.31 -1.93
C VAL A 45 4.75 -6.50 -1.20
N THR A 46 5.50 -5.43 -0.95
CA THR A 46 6.79 -5.51 -0.26
C THR A 46 6.63 -5.98 1.18
N THR A 47 5.60 -5.48 1.89
CA THR A 47 5.31 -5.91 3.27
C THR A 47 4.89 -7.38 3.33
N LEU A 48 4.06 -7.84 2.39
CA LEU A 48 3.68 -9.26 2.28
C LEU A 48 4.88 -10.14 1.93
N GLY A 49 5.70 -9.72 0.97
CA GLY A 49 6.91 -10.42 0.55
C GLY A 49 7.91 -10.58 1.71
N LEU A 50 8.18 -9.49 2.44
CA LEU A 50 9.03 -9.52 3.63
C LEU A 50 8.45 -10.39 4.75
N SER A 51 7.14 -10.34 4.98
CA SER A 51 6.47 -11.16 5.99
C SER A 51 6.57 -12.67 5.67
N LEU A 52 6.36 -13.04 4.41
CA LEU A 52 6.51 -14.41 3.94
C LEU A 52 7.96 -14.87 3.97
N TRP A 53 8.91 -14.00 3.63
CA TRP A 53 10.33 -14.29 3.69
C TRP A 53 10.84 -14.47 5.13
N GLN A 54 10.41 -13.62 6.07
CA GLN A 54 10.70 -13.80 7.50
C GLN A 54 10.12 -15.11 8.04
N LYS A 55 8.89 -15.48 7.64
CA LYS A 55 8.29 -16.77 8.02
C LYS A 55 9.05 -17.97 7.44
N ARG A 56 9.64 -17.86 6.25
CA ARG A 56 10.47 -18.92 5.65
C ARG A 56 11.90 -18.96 6.20
N GLY A 57 12.46 -17.81 6.59
CA GLY A 57 13.81 -17.68 7.13
C GLY A 57 13.95 -18.03 8.61
N GLY A 58 12.86 -18.00 9.40
CA GLY A 58 12.86 -18.40 10.81
C GLY A 58 12.86 -19.92 11.07
N LYS A 59 13.24 -20.73 10.07
CA LYS A 59 13.33 -22.20 10.15
C LYS A 59 14.77 -22.71 10.01
N ARG A 60 15.75 -21.89 10.41
CA ARG A 60 17.12 -22.29 10.69
C ARG A 60 17.52 -21.78 12.07
#